data_AF-A0A7S0AUP0-F1
#
_entry.id   AF-A0A7S0AUP0-F1
#
_cell.length_a   1.000
_cell.length_b   1.000
_cell.length_c   1.000
_cell.angle_alpha   90.00
_cell.angle_beta   90.00
_cell.angle_gamma   90.00
#
_symmetry.space_group_name_H-M   'P 1'
#
loop_
_entity.id
_entity.type
_entity.pdbx_description
1 polymer ?
#
loop_
_entity_poly.entity_id
_entity_poly.type
_entity_poly.pdbx_seq_one_letter_code
_entity_poly.pdbx_strand_id
1 'polypeptide(L)'
;KLTRVLQESLGGNALTVMIANISSAVSNMDETTNTLQYADRAKSIQVKATKNEQMSEVGKLREQVELLRQKLAEQVGVVRTEEEEQQLQSYRSQIEEYELRLQQSFEEKARACARLAEQLAGQRQ
;
A
#
# COMPACT_ATOMS: atom_id res chain seq x y z
N LYS A 1 -1.19 20.91 10.45
CA LYS A 1 -2.06 19.80 9.95
C LYS A 1 -3.43 20.28 9.40
N LEU A 2 -3.90 21.50 9.68
CA LEU A 2 -5.16 22.03 9.11
C LEU A 2 -5.05 22.41 7.61
N THR A 3 -4.01 23.15 7.23
CA THR A 3 -3.81 23.63 5.84
C THR A 3 -3.62 22.51 4.82
N ARG A 4 -3.15 21.34 5.25
CA ARG A 4 -3.00 20.16 4.39
C ARG A 4 -4.34 19.54 4.02
N VAL A 5 -5.34 19.64 4.90
CA VAL A 5 -6.71 19.19 4.62
C VAL A 5 -7.43 20.22 3.76
N LEU A 6 -7.18 21.51 3.99
CA LEU A 6 -7.79 22.62 3.26
C LEU A 6 -7.03 23.03 1.99
N GLN A 7 -6.06 22.24 1.54
CA GLN A 7 -5.20 22.60 0.42
C GLN A 7 -6.02 22.81 -0.86
N GLU A 8 -7.06 22.00 -1.08
CA GLU A 8 -7.95 22.17 -2.23
C GLU A 8 -8.84 23.42 -2.10
N SER A 9 -9.24 23.78 -0.88
CA SER A 9 -10.05 24.97 -0.61
C SER A 9 -9.26 26.29 -0.71
N LEU A 10 -7.94 26.27 -0.48
CA LEU A 10 -7.08 27.46 -0.48
C LEU A 10 -6.27 27.56 -1.78
N GLY A 11 -6.97 27.56 -2.91
CA GLY A 11 -6.37 27.76 -4.25
C GLY A 11 -6.34 26.51 -5.15
N GLY A 12 -6.98 25.42 -4.74
CA GLY A 12 -7.17 24.22 -5.56
C GLY A 12 -8.55 24.13 -6.21
N ASN A 13 -9.01 22.89 -6.41
CA ASN A 13 -10.29 22.58 -7.06
C ASN A 13 -11.45 22.49 -6.05
N ALA A 14 -11.86 23.62 -5.48
CA ALA A 14 -13.02 23.69 -4.60
C ALA A 14 -13.62 25.11 -4.57
N LEU A 15 -14.95 25.22 -4.68
CA LEU A 15 -15.65 26.47 -4.43
C LEU A 15 -15.57 26.82 -2.94
N THR A 16 -14.96 27.95 -2.62
CA THR A 16 -14.63 28.31 -1.24
C THR A 16 -15.22 29.66 -0.87
N VAL A 17 -15.84 29.73 0.31
CA VAL A 17 -16.40 30.94 0.90
C VAL A 17 -15.78 31.13 2.28
N MET A 18 -15.29 32.35 2.54
CA MET A 18 -14.81 32.74 3.87
C MET A 18 -15.86 33.64 4.52
N ILE A 19 -16.23 33.32 5.75
CA ILE A 19 -17.09 34.16 6.59
C ILE A 19 -16.21 34.76 7.69
N ALA A 20 -16.17 36.09 7.75
CA ALA A 20 -15.44 36.84 8.76
C ALA A 20 -16.41 37.32 9.86
N ASN A 21 -16.31 36.73 11.04
CA ASN A 21 -17.09 37.13 12.20
C ASN A 21 -16.34 38.23 12.97
N ILE A 22 -17.02 39.36 13.20
CA ILE A 22 -16.43 40.53 13.88
C ILE A 22 -17.32 41.00 15.03
N SER A 23 -16.74 41.77 15.95
CA SER A 23 -17.44 42.36 17.09
C SER A 23 -17.46 43.89 16.93
N SER A 24 -18.61 44.53 17.17
CA SER A 24 -18.75 45.99 17.12
C SER A 24 -18.27 46.71 18.39
N ALA A 25 -17.74 45.96 19.38
CA ALA A 25 -17.22 46.55 20.60
C ALA A 25 -15.92 47.32 20.34
N VAL A 26 -15.80 48.53 20.91
CA VAL A 26 -14.62 49.38 20.75
C VAL A 26 -13.34 48.71 21.26
N SER A 27 -13.45 47.87 22.29
CA SER A 27 -12.33 47.08 22.83
C SER A 27 -11.74 46.09 21.82
N ASN A 28 -12.51 45.70 20.79
CA ASN A 28 -12.14 44.66 19.83
C ASN A 28 -11.85 45.25 18.44
N MET A 29 -11.68 46.57 18.33
CA MET A 29 -11.47 47.26 17.05
C MET A 29 -10.17 46.82 16.36
N ASP A 30 -9.11 46.57 17.13
CA ASP A 30 -7.83 46.12 16.60
C ASP A 30 -7.96 44.73 15.96
N GLU A 31 -8.57 43.78 16.66
CA GLU A 31 -8.79 42.42 16.15
C GLU A 31 -9.79 42.37 14.99
N THR A 32 -10.80 43.25 15.02
CA THR A 32 -11.73 43.42 13.91
C THR A 32 -11.00 43.90 12.66
N THR A 33 -10.08 44.85 12.80
CA THR A 33 -9.24 45.34 11.70
C THR A 33 -8.34 44.23 11.15
N ASN A 34 -7.71 43.44 12.03
CA ASN A 34 -6.90 42.27 11.62
C ASN A 34 -7.72 41.23 10.84
N THR A 35 -8.94 40.95 11.32
CA THR A 35 -9.86 39.98 10.69
C THR A 35 -10.29 40.45 9.30
N LEU A 36 -10.64 41.73 9.15
CA LEU A 36 -11.01 42.32 7.87
C LEU A 36 -9.85 42.34 6.87
N GLN A 37 -8.64 42.69 7.33
CA GLN A 37 -7.44 42.63 6.48
C GLN A 37 -7.10 41.21 6.03
N TYR A 38 -7.35 40.20 6.88
CA TYR A 38 -7.20 38.80 6.47
C TYR A 38 -8.26 38.39 5.46
N ALA A 39 -9.52 38.79 5.65
CA ALA A 39 -10.60 38.54 4.69
C ALA A 39 -10.34 39.21 3.33
N ASP A 40 -9.80 40.42 3.32
CA ASP A 40 -9.43 41.13 2.09
C ASP A 40 -8.31 40.41 1.32
N ARG A 41 -7.29 39.91 2.03
CA ARG A 41 -6.27 39.04 1.43
C ARG A 41 -6.87 37.74 0.91
N ALA A 42 -7.75 37.09 1.66
CA ALA A 42 -8.40 35.85 1.26
C ALA A 42 -9.27 36.01 0.00
N LYS A 43 -9.89 37.19 -0.20
CA LYS A 43 -10.65 37.53 -1.40
C LYS A 43 -9.80 37.48 -2.68
N SER A 44 -8.50 37.78 -2.58
CA SER A 44 -7.58 37.75 -3.74
C SER A 44 -7.16 36.34 -4.17
N ILE A 45 -7.49 35.32 -3.38
CA ILE A 45 -7.14 33.93 -3.70
C ILE A 45 -7.94 33.47 -4.92
N GLN A 46 -7.23 33.18 -6.00
CA GLN A 46 -7.84 32.65 -7.21
C GLN A 46 -8.12 31.16 -7.07
N VAL A 47 -9.38 30.77 -7.23
CA VAL A 47 -9.83 29.38 -7.20
C VAL A 47 -10.02 28.87 -8.62
N LYS A 48 -9.57 27.64 -8.90
CA LYS A 48 -9.77 26.95 -10.18
C LYS A 48 -10.66 25.72 -9.96
N ALA A 49 -11.94 25.97 -9.74
CA ALA A 49 -12.92 24.92 -9.54
C ALA A 49 -13.38 24.35 -10.89
N THR A 50 -13.18 23.05 -11.09
CA THR A 50 -13.66 22.26 -12.23
C THR A 50 -14.55 21.14 -11.73
N LYS A 51 -15.61 20.84 -12.48
CA LYS A 51 -16.51 19.74 -12.15
C LYS A 51 -15.72 18.43 -12.12
N ASN A 52 -15.76 17.75 -10.98
CA ASN A 52 -15.13 16.44 -10.82
C ASN A 52 -15.96 15.40 -11.59
N GLU A 53 -15.62 15.19 -12.85
CA GLU A 53 -16.15 14.08 -13.63
C GLU A 53 -15.56 12.79 -13.07
N GLN A 54 -16.33 12.13 -12.20
CA GLN A 54 -15.94 10.94 -11.43
C GLN A 54 -15.49 9.74 -12.28
N MET A 55 -15.58 9.84 -13.61
CA MET A 55 -15.30 8.75 -14.55
C MET A 55 -13.82 8.65 -14.96
N SER A 56 -13.00 9.66 -14.66
CA SER A 56 -11.62 9.73 -15.18
C SER A 56 -10.58 9.03 -14.31
N GLU A 57 -10.52 9.30 -13.01
CA GLU A 57 -9.38 8.84 -12.20
C GLU A 57 -9.38 7.32 -12.01
N VAL A 58 -10.53 6.73 -11.65
CA VAL A 58 -10.62 5.27 -11.52
C VAL A 58 -10.41 4.58 -12.87
N GLY A 59 -10.84 5.19 -13.98
CA GLY A 59 -10.58 4.70 -15.33
C GLY A 59 -9.10 4.73 -15.68
N LYS A 60 -8.43 5.87 -15.50
CA LYS A 60 -6.99 6.06 -15.73
C LYS A 60 -6.14 5.18 -14.83
N LEU A 61 -6.48 5.04 -13.56
CA LEU A 61 -5.80 4.14 -12.64
C LEU A 61 -5.98 2.67 -13.04
N ARG A 62 -7.18 2.27 -13.49
CA ARG A 62 -7.41 0.92 -14.02
C ARG A 62 -6.59 0.66 -15.28
N GLU A 63 -6.56 1.63 -16.20
CA GLU A 63 -5.77 1.56 -17.43
C GLU A 63 -4.26 1.48 -17.13
N GLN A 64 -3.76 2.28 -16.19
CA GLN A 64 -2.37 2.22 -15.75
C GLN A 64 -2.04 0.89 -15.06
N VAL A 65 -2.94 0.36 -14.24
CA VAL A 65 -2.78 -0.96 -13.62
C VAL A 65 -2.72 -2.05 -14.68
N GLU A 66 -3.57 -1.99 -15.70
CA GLU A 66 -3.59 -2.97 -16.77
C GLU A 66 -2.32 -2.89 -17.63
N LEU A 67 -1.88 -1.69 -17.98
CA LEU A 67 -0.64 -1.46 -18.73
C LEU A 67 0.60 -1.93 -17.95
N LEU A 68 0.65 -1.70 -16.63
CA LEU A 68 1.73 -2.18 -15.78
C LEU A 68 1.70 -3.71 -15.66
N ARG A 69 0.51 -4.32 -15.53
CA ARG A 69 0.35 -5.78 -15.53
C ARG A 69 0.83 -6.40 -16.84
N GLN A 70 0.50 -5.78 -17.97
CA GLN A 70 0.95 -6.22 -19.28
C GLN A 70 2.47 -6.13 -19.41
N LYS A 71 3.08 -5.01 -19.01
CA LYS A 71 4.56 -4.86 -18.99
C LYS A 71 5.24 -5.88 -18.09
N LEU A 72 4.64 -6.18 -16.94
CA LEU A 72 5.16 -7.22 -16.04
C LEU A 72 5.03 -8.61 -16.68
N ALA A 73 3.92 -8.91 -17.34
CA ALA A 73 3.71 -10.16 -18.05
C ALA A 73 4.66 -10.30 -19.25
N GLU A 74 4.94 -9.22 -19.97
CA GLU A 74 5.94 -9.18 -21.04
C GLU A 74 7.36 -9.36 -20.48
N GLN A 75 7.72 -8.74 -19.36
CA GLN A 75 9.01 -8.97 -18.68
C GLN A 75 9.15 -10.39 -18.12
N VAL A 76 8.07 -10.97 -17.61
CA VAL A 76 8.06 -12.35 -17.09
C VAL A 76 8.01 -13.36 -18.25
N GLY A 77 7.47 -12.97 -19.41
CA GLY A 77 7.35 -13.79 -20.61
C GLY A 77 8.51 -13.65 -21.61
N VAL A 78 9.33 -12.61 -21.50
CA VAL A 78 10.44 -12.32 -22.43
C VAL A 78 11.73 -12.11 -21.64
N VAL A 79 12.55 -13.18 -21.64
CA VAL A 79 13.93 -13.30 -21.14
C VAL A 79 14.07 -13.49 -19.63
N ARG A 80 13.90 -14.75 -19.19
CA ARG A 80 14.88 -15.30 -18.23
C ARG A 80 16.14 -15.56 -19.03
N THR A 81 17.29 -15.07 -18.57
CA THR A 81 18.56 -15.48 -19.16
C THR A 81 18.73 -16.99 -18.99
N GLU A 82 19.38 -17.68 -19.95
CA GLU A 82 19.62 -19.13 -19.83
C GLU A 82 20.26 -19.50 -18.48
N GLU A 83 21.05 -18.58 -17.91
CA GLU A 83 21.66 -18.67 -16.58
C GLU A 83 20.63 -18.70 -15.43
N GLU A 84 19.55 -17.91 -15.52
CA GLU A 84 18.50 -17.85 -14.50
C GLU A 84 17.62 -19.10 -14.56
N GLU A 85 17.34 -19.63 -15.76
CA GLU A 85 16.61 -20.89 -15.90
C GLU A 85 17.43 -22.07 -15.37
N GLN A 86 18.73 -22.12 -15.67
CA GLN A 86 19.64 -23.13 -15.13
C GLN A 86 19.74 -23.03 -13.60
N GLN A 87 19.83 -21.81 -13.05
CA GLN A 87 19.80 -21.61 -11.60
C GLN A 87 18.47 -22.07 -10.99
N LEU A 88 17.33 -21.70 -11.57
CA LEU A 88 16.01 -22.13 -11.10
C LEU A 88 15.88 -23.66 -11.13
N GLN A 89 16.42 -24.30 -12.15
CA GLN A 89 16.42 -25.75 -12.29
C GLN A 89 17.32 -26.42 -11.25
N SER A 90 18.49 -25.83 -10.96
CA SER A 90 19.37 -26.30 -9.89
C SER A 90 18.72 -26.19 -8.50
N TYR A 91 18.04 -25.08 -8.22
CA TYR A 91 17.31 -24.89 -6.96
C TYR A 91 16.14 -25.87 -6.84
N ARG A 92 15.42 -26.13 -7.93
CA ARG A 92 14.35 -27.14 -7.95
C ARG A 92 14.86 -28.54 -7.61
N SER A 93 15.97 -28.96 -8.22
CA SER A 93 16.56 -30.27 -7.93
C SER A 93 17.06 -30.39 -6.48
N GLN A 94 17.65 -29.31 -5.92
CA GLN A 94 18.05 -29.29 -4.51
C GLN A 94 16.83 -29.40 -3.58
N ILE A 95 15.74 -28.69 -3.87
CA ILE A 95 14.51 -28.76 -3.06
C ILE A 95 13.96 -30.18 -3.04
N GLU A 96 13.88 -30.84 -4.21
CA GLU A 96 13.39 -32.23 -4.32
C GLU A 96 14.27 -33.21 -3.52
N GLU A 97 15.60 -33.05 -3.57
CA GLU A 97 16.52 -33.85 -2.76
C GLU A 97 16.31 -33.62 -1.25
N TYR A 98 16.15 -32.37 -0.82
CA TYR A 98 15.90 -32.03 0.58
C TYR A 98 14.58 -32.60 1.07
N GLU A 99 13.52 -32.54 0.26
CA GLU A 99 12.21 -33.10 0.58
C GLU A 99 12.27 -34.63 0.75
N LEU A 100 12.96 -35.33 -0.17
CA LEU A 100 13.16 -36.77 -0.08
C LEU A 100 13.94 -37.15 1.18
N ARG A 101 15.02 -36.43 1.49
CA ARG A 101 15.84 -36.67 2.69
C ARG A 101 15.06 -36.42 3.97
N LEU A 102 14.22 -35.39 3.98
CA LEU A 102 13.36 -35.09 5.12
C LEU A 102 12.33 -36.20 5.33
N GLN A 103 11.70 -36.69 4.27
CA GLN A 103 10.77 -37.83 4.32
C GLN A 103 11.45 -39.09 4.86
N GLN A 104 12.63 -39.44 4.37
CA GLN A 104 13.41 -40.58 4.85
C GLN A 104 13.73 -40.45 6.34
N SER A 105 14.17 -39.27 6.80
CA SER A 105 14.47 -39.04 8.21
C SER A 105 13.22 -39.15 9.10
N PHE A 106 12.07 -38.66 8.63
CA PHE A 106 10.80 -38.83 9.34
C PHE A 106 10.41 -40.30 9.43
N GLU A 107 10.57 -41.06 8.34
CA GLU A 107 10.24 -42.48 8.31
C GLU A 107 11.16 -43.30 9.23
N GLU A 108 12.46 -43.01 9.25
CA GLU A 108 13.43 -43.61 10.17
C GLU A 108 13.09 -43.32 11.63
N LYS A 109 12.76 -42.06 11.96
CA LYS A 109 12.36 -41.67 13.33
C LYS A 109 11.05 -42.33 13.73
N ALA A 110 10.07 -42.44 12.83
CA ALA A 110 8.82 -43.15 13.08
C ALA A 110 9.06 -44.64 13.37
N ARG A 111 9.90 -45.30 12.56
CA ARG A 111 10.33 -46.70 12.76
C ARG A 111 11.11 -46.89 14.08
N ALA A 112 11.95 -45.93 14.46
CA ALA A 112 12.65 -45.95 15.73
C ALA A 112 11.69 -45.82 16.92
N CYS A 113 10.71 -44.92 16.83
CA CYS A 113 9.68 -44.73 17.85
C CYS A 113 8.83 -45.99 18.04
N ALA A 114 8.42 -46.65 16.93
CA ALA A 114 7.67 -47.90 16.98
C ALA A 114 8.45 -49.02 17.70
N ARG A 115 9.74 -49.19 17.39
CA ARG A 115 10.61 -50.19 18.06
C ARG A 115 10.78 -49.92 19.56
N LEU A 116 10.93 -48.66 19.94
CA LEU A 116 11.03 -48.24 21.34
C LEU A 116 9.72 -48.51 22.10
N ALA A 117 8.57 -48.27 21.47
CA ALA A 117 7.26 -48.59 22.04
C ALA A 117 7.09 -50.10 22.28
N GLU A 118 7.51 -50.96 21.35
CA GLU A 118 7.50 -52.42 21.52
C GLU A 118 8.41 -52.89 22.66
N GLN A 119 9.62 -52.34 22.78
CA GLN A 119 10.56 -52.67 23.86
C GLN A 119 10.02 -52.29 25.25
N LEU A 120 9.37 -51.13 25.37
CA LEU A 120 8.73 -50.69 26.60
C LEU A 120 7.48 -51.51 26.96
N ALA A 121 6.76 -52.04 25.96
CA ALA A 121 5.64 -52.95 26.18
C ALA A 121 6.12 -54.32 26.69
N GLY A 122 7.26 -54.83 26.20
CA GLY A 122 7.86 -56.09 26.64
C GLY A 122 8.46 -56.07 28.04
N GLN A 123 8.86 -54.92 28.57
CA GLN A 123 9.38 -54.77 29.95
C GLN A 123 8.30 -54.63 31.03
N ARG A 124 7.01 -54.59 30.64
CA ARG A 124 5.86 -54.47 31.55
C ARG A 124 5.18 -55.81 31.90
N GLN A 125 5.76 -56.94 31.50
CA GLN A 125 5.40 -58.29 31.98
C GLN A 125 6.45 -58.77 32.98
#